data_AF-A0A356IN35-F1
#
_entry.id   AF-A0A356IN35-F1
#
_cell.length_a   1.000
_cell.length_b   1.000
_cell.length_c   1.000
_cell.angle_alpha   90.00
_cell.angle_beta   90.00
_cell.angle_gamma   90.00
#
_symmetry.space_group_name_H-M   'P 1'
#
loop_
_entity.id
_entity.type
_entity.pdbx_description
1 polymer ?
#
loop_
_entity_poly.entity_id
_entity_poly.type
_entity_poly.pdbx_seq_one_letter_code
_entity_poly.pdbx_strand_id
1 'polypeptide(L)' 'MEHRIDDIILLFNQCFLEQYNTRLVRGGKEPVYLPAGDGRTHHEPHFAHGFYRSALHESAHWLIAGEARRQQGDFGYWYE' A
#
# COMPACT_ATOMS: atom_id res chain seq x y z
N MET A 1 -24.04 -5.96 1.99
CA MET A 1 -23.19 -4.79 1.67
C MET A 1 -22.15 -5.31 0.68
N GLU A 2 -22.07 -4.72 -0.50
CA GLU A 2 -21.11 -5.16 -1.53
C GLU A 2 -19.76 -4.51 -1.24
N HIS A 3 -18.72 -5.30 -1.05
CA HIS A 3 -17.38 -4.79 -0.74
C HIS A 3 -16.63 -4.50 -2.04
N ARG A 4 -16.33 -3.22 -2.27
CA ARG A 4 -15.58 -2.78 -3.45
C ARG A 4 -14.15 -2.48 -3.05
N ILE A 5 -13.22 -2.75 -3.96
CA ILE A 5 -11.79 -2.44 -3.73
C ILE A 5 -11.59 -0.94 -3.47
N ASP A 6 -12.40 -0.11 -4.14
CA ASP A 6 -12.41 1.35 -3.97
C ASP A 6 -12.66 1.75 -2.51
N ASP A 7 -13.41 0.96 -1.74
CA ASP A 7 -13.71 1.25 -0.33
C ASP A 7 -12.43 1.19 0.52
N ILE A 8 -11.59 0.17 0.33
CA ILE A 8 -10.31 0.06 1.06
C ILE A 8 -9.36 1.17 0.65
N ILE A 9 -9.26 1.45 -0.65
CA ILE A 9 -8.37 2.52 -1.14
C ILE A 9 -8.77 3.85 -0.53
N LEU A 10 -10.07 4.16 -0.51
CA LEU A 10 -10.58 5.39 0.07
C LEU A 10 -10.30 5.46 1.56
N LEU A 11 -10.62 4.41 2.31
CA LEU A 11 -10.40 4.35 3.76
C LEU A 11 -8.92 4.46 4.12
N PHE A 12 -8.05 3.73 3.42
CA PHE A 12 -6.60 3.80 3.63
C PHE A 12 -6.08 5.22 3.40
N ASN A 13 -6.47 5.85 2.28
CA ASN A 13 -6.01 7.18 1.93
C ASN A 13 -6.54 8.23 2.93
N GLN A 14 -7.78 8.11 3.38
CA GLN A 14 -8.33 8.99 4.42
C GLN A 14 -7.54 8.91 5.73
N CYS A 15 -7.08 7.71 6.10
CA CYS A 15 -6.33 7.52 7.35
C CYS A 15 -4.85 7.94 7.24
N PHE A 16 -4.20 7.75 6.09
CA PHE A 16 -2.74 7.77 6.01
C PHE A 16 -2.13 8.76 5.00
N LEU A 17 -2.94 9.34 4.11
CA LEU A 17 -2.41 10.25 3.10
C LEU A 17 -1.86 11.54 3.72
N GLU A 18 -2.65 12.21 4.57
CA GLU A 18 -2.27 13.50 5.14
C GLU A 18 -1.12 13.35 6.16
N GLN A 19 -1.24 12.39 7.08
CA GLN A 19 -0.28 12.24 8.18
C GLN A 19 1.02 11.53 7.77
N TYR A 20 0.95 10.56 6.85
CA TYR A 20 2.09 9.69 6.50
C TYR A 20 2.49 9.80 5.03
N ASN A 21 1.92 10.74 4.28
CA ASN A 21 2.20 10.92 2.85
C ASN A 21 2.06 9.61 2.04
N THR A 22 1.16 8.71 2.45
CA THR A 22 1.05 7.36 1.89
C THR A 22 -0.32 7.14 1.29
N ARG A 23 -0.37 6.66 0.05
CA ARG A 23 -1.62 6.27 -0.64
C ARG A 23 -1.58 4.81 -1.10
N LEU A 24 -2.69 4.09 -0.92
CA LEU A 24 -2.84 2.74 -1.45
C LEU A 24 -3.14 2.81 -2.95
N VAL A 25 -2.41 2.03 -3.74
CA VAL A 25 -2.54 2.02 -5.20
C VAL A 25 -2.89 0.62 -5.69
N ARG A 26 -3.84 0.53 -6.63
CA ARG A 26 -4.10 -0.73 -7.33
C ARG A 26 -2.93 -1.02 -8.27
N GLY A 27 -2.15 -2.02 -7.93
CA GLY A 27 -1.01 -2.48 -8.70
C GLY A 27 -1.39 -3.44 -9.82
N GLY A 28 -0.35 -4.01 -10.43
CA GLY A 28 -0.46 -5.00 -11.50
C GLY A 28 -0.51 -6.43 -10.97
N LYS A 29 0.51 -7.23 -11.33
CA LYS A 29 0.60 -8.64 -10.95
C LYS A 29 1.26 -8.85 -9.60
N GLU A 30 2.30 -8.09 -9.29
CA GLU A 30 3.06 -8.22 -8.06
C GLU A 30 2.76 -7.05 -7.11
N PRO A 31 2.67 -7.31 -5.79
CA PRO A 31 2.66 -6.24 -4.81
C PRO A 31 4.04 -5.59 -4.74
N VAL A 32 4.08 -4.29 -4.49
CA VAL A 32 5.35 -3.56 -4.34
C VAL A 32 5.14 -2.31 -3.49
N TYR A 33 6.08 -2.04 -2.59
CA TYR A 33 6.13 -0.78 -1.88
C TYR A 33 7.13 0.19 -2.52
N LEU A 34 6.63 1.37 -2.86
CA LEU A 34 7.39 2.42 -3.53
C LEU A 34 7.45 3.65 -2.61
N PRO A 35 8.59 3.96 -1.99
CA PRO A 35 8.69 5.16 -1.17
C PRO A 35 8.58 6.44 -2.01
N ALA A 36 8.15 7.53 -1.37
CA ALA A 36 8.23 8.86 -1.97
C ALA A 36 9.69 9.20 -2.31
N GLY A 37 9.91 9.93 -3.40
CA GLY A 37 11.24 10.17 -3.96
C GLY A 37 11.27 9.94 -5.48
N ASP A 38 12.40 10.25 -6.14
CA ASP A 38 12.62 10.08 -7.58
C ASP A 38 11.39 10.41 -8.45
N GLY A 39 10.81 11.60 -8.25
CA GLY A 39 9.65 12.08 -9.01
C GLY A 39 8.28 11.61 -8.52
N ARG A 40 8.20 10.78 -7.47
CA ARG A 40 6.94 10.45 -6.75
C ARG A 40 6.74 11.32 -5.53
N THR A 41 5.56 11.89 -5.41
CA THR A 41 5.18 12.77 -4.29
C THR A 41 4.74 12.01 -3.05
N HIS A 42 4.20 10.80 -3.21
CA HIS A 42 3.65 9.98 -2.12
C HIS A 42 4.37 8.63 -2.03
N HIS A 43 4.37 8.04 -0.84
CA HIS A 43 4.65 6.62 -0.65
C HIS A 43 3.46 5.80 -1.18
N GLU A 44 3.75 4.72 -1.88
CA GLU A 44 2.73 3.92 -2.56
C GLU A 44 2.95 2.43 -2.27
N PRO A 45 2.19 1.84 -1.34
CA PRO A 45 1.92 0.41 -1.33
C PRO A 45 1.01 0.05 -2.51
N HIS A 46 1.51 -0.81 -3.41
CA HIS A 46 0.77 -1.36 -4.54
C HIS A 46 0.33 -2.78 -4.21
N PHE A 47 -0.97 -3.07 -4.31
CA PHE A 47 -1.49 -4.44 -4.10
C PHE A 47 -1.81 -5.13 -5.43
N ALA A 48 -1.70 -6.46 -5.45
CA ALA A 48 -1.84 -7.27 -6.64
C ALA A 48 -3.30 -7.55 -7.07
N HIS A 49 -3.47 -7.77 -8.37
CA HIS A 49 -4.66 -8.35 -9.01
C HIS A 49 -5.99 -7.62 -8.81
N GLY A 50 -6.01 -6.49 -8.12
CA GLY A 50 -7.25 -5.77 -7.86
C GLY A 50 -8.23 -6.56 -6.99
N PHE A 51 -7.76 -7.36 -6.03
CA PHE A 51 -8.64 -8.09 -5.13
C PHE A 51 -8.76 -7.37 -3.78
N TYR A 52 -9.96 -7.35 -3.20
CA TYR A 52 -10.22 -6.76 -1.88
C TYR A 52 -9.29 -7.35 -0.80
N ARG A 53 -9.09 -8.68 -0.81
CA ARG A 53 -8.19 -9.38 0.11
C ARG A 53 -6.72 -8.99 -0.09
N SER A 54 -6.30 -8.70 -1.33
CA SER A 54 -4.92 -8.25 -1.61
C SER A 54 -4.70 -6.84 -1.10
N ALA A 55 -5.68 -5.95 -1.28
CA ALA A 55 -5.62 -4.59 -0.72
C ALA A 55 -5.53 -4.61 0.82
N LEU A 56 -6.28 -5.48 1.50
CA LEU A 56 -6.18 -5.66 2.96
C LEU A 56 -4.81 -6.22 3.38
N HIS A 57 -4.31 -7.23 2.67
CA HIS A 57 -3.02 -7.84 2.96
C HIS A 57 -1.89 -6.81 2.89
N GLU A 58 -1.85 -6.02 1.81
CA GLU A 58 -0.86 -4.97 1.64
C GLU A 58 -0.99 -3.86 2.68
N SER A 59 -2.23 -3.46 3.01
CA SER A 59 -2.47 -2.48 4.08
C SER A 59 -1.92 -2.97 5.43
N ALA A 60 -2.11 -4.26 5.74
CA ALA A 60 -1.61 -4.85 6.98
C ALA A 60 -0.08 -4.86 7.02
N HIS A 61 0.59 -5.19 5.92
CA HIS A 61 2.05 -5.11 5.83
C HIS A 61 2.56 -3.69 6.06
N TRP A 62 1.91 -2.70 5.43
CA TRP A 62 2.28 -1.30 5.64
C TRP A 62 2.07 -0.84 7.09
N LEU A 63 1.02 -1.31 7.77
CA LEU A 63 0.75 -1.00 9.18
C LEU A 63 1.80 -1.59 10.13
N ILE A 64 2.33 -2.77 9.81
CA ILE A 64 3.37 -3.44 10.59
C ILE A 64 4.76 -2.86 10.27
N ALA A 65 4.96 -2.37 9.03
CA ALA A 65 6.20 -1.74 8.61
C ALA A 65 6.43 -0.42 9.38
N GLY A 66 7.40 -0.45 10.30
CA GLY A 66 7.85 0.74 11.01
C GLY A 66 8.45 1.80 10.08
N GLU A 67 8.66 3.00 10.62
CA GLU A 67 9.13 4.17 9.87
C GLU A 67 10.41 3.90 9.06
N ALA A 68 11.41 3.24 9.65
CA ALA A 68 12.66 2.90 8.97
C ALA A 68 12.45 1.98 7.76
N ARG A 69 11.44 1.10 7.81
CA ARG A 69 11.13 0.19 6.69
C ARG A 69 10.38 0.91 5.58
N ARG A 70 9.52 1.88 5.93
CA ARG A 70 8.80 2.74 4.97
C ARG A 70 9.69 3.70 4.16
N GLN A 71 11.00 3.75 4.46
CA GLN A 71 11.97 4.47 3.65
C GLN A 71 12.66 3.59 2.59
N GLN A 72 12.39 2.28 2.58
CA GLN A 72 13.06 1.33 1.69
C GLN A 72 12.08 0.85 0.62
N GLY A 73 12.56 0.66 -0.60
CA GLY A 73 11.78 0.02 -1.66
C GLY A 73 11.55 -1.45 -1.33
N ASP A 74 10.31 -1.89 -1.52
CA ASP A 74 9.83 -3.26 -1.25
C ASP A 74 9.91 -3.70 0.23
N PHE A 75 8.82 -4.28 0.73
CA PHE A 75 8.77 -4.87 2.06
C PHE A 75 9.53 -6.19 2.17
N GLY A 76 10.11 -6.69 1.07
CA GLY A 76 11.08 -7.79 1.08
C GLY A 76 10.40 -9.11 1.40
N TYR A 77 9.31 -9.38 0.70
CA TYR A 77 8.51 -10.59 0.89
C TYR A 77 9.32 -11.85 0.61
N TRP A 78 9.28 -12.78 1.56
CA TRP A 78 9.56 -14.19 1.29
C TRP A 78 8.21 -14.85 1.04
N TYR A 79 7.96 -15.28 -0.20
CA TYR A 79 6.85 -16.17 -0.51
C TYR A 79 7.30 -17.60 -0.18
N GLU A 80 6.99 -18.09 1.01
CA GLU A 80 6.95 -19.53 1.30
C GLU A 80 5.57 -20.10 0.98
#